data_AF-A0A9D7BRN0-F1
#
_entry.id   AF-A0A9D7BRN0-F1
#
_cell.length_a   1.000
_cell.length_b   1.000
_cell.length_c   1.000
_cell.angle_alpha   90.00
_cell.angle_beta   90.00
_cell.angle_gamma   90.00
#
_symmetry.space_group_name_H-M   'P 1'
#
loop_
_entity.id
_entity.type
_entity.pdbx_description
1 polymer ?
#
loop_
_entity_poly.entity_id
_entity_poly.type
_entity_poly.pdbx_seq_one_letter_code
_entity_poly.pdbx_strand_id
1 'polypeptide(L)'
;MVSVFAEISGKGEMFVDNFELTSIASCPTSDSGTVNVLSGTNLTLSNLSVGSCINHPLQDIAQVSVQVAWTSAPASDQIGVTINNKTEYINVGGGATSPQTLTFWVPANGATNIPVTAGWYFNPSFGCSNVLTFNAPNSCSSDILNCDILYLCGLDKPADGDAFDHGVIEYIMANNTGNVVPVLVKDNGTSNDFYNPMDQVTPLTININDYDLIILSPTTEGYVSSRLADNLLPFKGSILNMNYGIQQALGLTNGAGYYSYGK
;
A
#
# COMPACT_ATOMS: atom_id res chain seq x y z
N MET A 1 12.85 -27.78 -30.27
CA MET A 1 12.30 -28.20 -31.57
C MET A 1 12.15 -29.71 -31.50
N VAL A 2 10.92 -30.23 -31.43
CA VAL A 2 10.69 -31.68 -31.48
C VAL A 2 10.40 -32.01 -32.93
N SER A 3 11.27 -32.79 -33.56
CA SER A 3 11.05 -33.29 -34.92
C SER A 3 10.57 -34.73 -34.81
N VAL A 4 9.36 -35.00 -35.30
CA VAL A 4 8.84 -36.36 -35.48
C VAL A 4 9.10 -36.75 -36.93
N PHE A 5 9.89 -37.80 -37.14
CA PHE A 5 10.05 -38.40 -38.46
C PHE A 5 9.23 -39.68 -38.52
N ALA A 6 8.29 -39.73 -39.47
CA ALA A 6 7.56 -40.93 -39.81
C ALA A 6 7.86 -41.27 -41.26
N GLU A 7 8.34 -42.48 -41.51
CA GLU A 7 8.54 -43.00 -42.85
C GLU A 7 7.55 -44.14 -43.08
N ILE A 8 6.66 -43.98 -44.07
CA ILE A 8 5.70 -45.01 -44.45
C ILE A 8 6.22 -45.66 -45.74
N SER A 9 6.79 -46.86 -45.64
CA SER A 9 7.14 -47.65 -46.82
C SER A 9 5.91 -48.44 -47.30
N GLY A 10 5.14 -47.90 -48.25
CA GLY A 10 3.99 -48.57 -48.87
C GLY A 10 2.64 -47.85 -48.70
N LYS A 11 1.53 -48.51 -49.11
CA LYS A 11 0.17 -47.95 -49.07
C LYS A 11 -0.51 -48.10 -47.70
N GLY A 12 0.17 -47.72 -46.62
CA GLY A 12 -0.39 -47.76 -45.25
C GLY A 12 -0.89 -46.39 -44.79
N GLU A 13 -1.98 -46.37 -44.04
CA GLU A 13 -2.41 -45.20 -43.25
C GLU A 13 -1.76 -45.27 -41.86
N MET A 14 -1.16 -44.17 -41.41
CA MET A 14 -0.59 -44.05 -40.07
C MET A 14 -1.59 -43.33 -39.16
N PHE A 15 -2.06 -44.03 -38.13
CA PHE A 15 -2.82 -43.43 -37.05
C PHE A 15 -1.85 -43.11 -35.92
N VAL A 16 -1.66 -41.83 -35.63
CA VAL A 16 -0.98 -41.36 -34.41
C VAL A 16 -2.07 -41.12 -33.39
N ASP A 17 -2.16 -41.99 -32.39
CA ASP A 17 -3.04 -41.78 -31.24
C ASP A 17 -2.20 -41.31 -30.04
N ASN A 18 -2.59 -40.17 -29.48
CA ASN A 18 -1.95 -39.41 -28.39
C ASN A 18 -0.50 -38.94 -28.63
N PHE A 19 -0.32 -37.61 -28.68
CA PHE A 19 0.98 -36.97 -28.53
C PHE A 19 1.16 -36.61 -27.05
N GLU A 20 2.05 -37.33 -26.35
CA GLU A 20 2.36 -37.04 -24.95
C GLU A 20 3.54 -36.08 -24.85
N LEU A 21 3.27 -34.85 -24.39
CA LEU A 21 4.27 -33.82 -24.21
C LEU A 21 4.91 -33.96 -22.81
N THR A 22 6.10 -34.54 -22.77
CA THR A 22 6.78 -34.97 -21.52
C THR A 22 7.34 -33.82 -20.67
N SER A 23 7.45 -32.60 -21.21
CA SER A 23 7.70 -31.41 -20.40
C SER A 23 7.38 -30.12 -21.17
N ILE A 24 6.64 -29.22 -20.53
CA ILE A 24 6.52 -27.82 -20.93
C ILE A 24 7.29 -26.97 -19.92
N ALA A 25 8.14 -26.06 -20.41
CA ALA A 25 8.84 -25.06 -19.57
C ALA A 25 8.02 -23.76 -19.43
N SER A 26 6.69 -23.84 -19.52
CA SER A 26 5.76 -22.71 -19.40
C SER A 26 4.62 -23.04 -18.44
N CYS A 27 3.94 -22.00 -17.93
CA CYS A 27 2.85 -22.16 -16.97
C CYS A 27 1.75 -23.12 -17.51
N PRO A 28 1.13 -23.94 -16.64
CA PRO A 28 0.07 -24.85 -17.07
C PRO A 28 -1.13 -24.05 -17.57
N THR A 29 -1.42 -24.18 -18.87
CA THR A 29 -2.72 -23.83 -19.43
C THR A 29 -3.46 -25.13 -19.74
N SER A 30 -4.76 -25.16 -19.45
CA SER A 30 -5.65 -26.20 -19.98
C SER A 30 -6.30 -25.61 -21.21
N ASP A 31 -5.96 -26.16 -22.38
CA ASP A 31 -6.62 -25.82 -23.63
C ASP A 31 -6.88 -27.10 -24.43
N SER A 32 -8.07 -27.21 -25.02
CA SER A 32 -8.45 -28.33 -25.89
C SER A 32 -8.44 -27.84 -27.33
N GLY A 33 -7.27 -27.83 -27.94
CA GLY A 33 -7.04 -27.30 -29.29
C GLY A 33 -5.56 -27.30 -29.64
N THR A 34 -5.24 -27.06 -30.92
CA THR A 34 -3.88 -27.04 -31.50
C THR A 34 -2.83 -26.42 -30.57
N VAL A 35 -1.84 -27.23 -30.16
CA VAL A 35 -0.70 -26.80 -29.35
C VAL A 35 0.22 -25.91 -30.18
N ASN A 36 0.00 -24.59 -30.09
CA ASN A 36 0.97 -23.62 -30.54
C ASN A 36 2.12 -23.58 -29.52
N VAL A 37 3.21 -24.28 -29.81
CA VAL A 37 4.46 -24.15 -29.05
C VAL A 37 5.04 -22.76 -29.33
N LEU A 38 4.64 -21.78 -28.53
CA LEU A 38 5.24 -20.45 -28.53
C LEU A 38 6.71 -20.57 -28.12
N SER A 39 7.59 -20.36 -29.09
CA SER A 39 9.04 -20.47 -28.88
C SER A 39 9.56 -19.30 -28.04
N GLY A 40 10.14 -19.61 -26.87
CA GLY A 40 11.38 -18.98 -26.44
C GLY A 40 11.30 -17.73 -25.54
N THR A 41 10.14 -17.31 -25.07
CA THR A 41 10.04 -16.29 -24.02
C THR A 41 10.41 -16.90 -22.68
N ASN A 42 11.60 -16.59 -22.17
CA ASN A 42 12.02 -16.97 -20.83
C ASN A 42 12.10 -15.71 -19.95
N LEU A 43 11.58 -15.80 -18.73
CA LEU A 43 11.66 -14.80 -17.68
C LEU A 43 12.19 -15.49 -16.42
N THR A 44 13.22 -14.92 -15.80
CA THR A 44 13.84 -15.49 -14.59
C THR A 44 14.05 -14.40 -13.54
N LEU A 45 13.78 -14.78 -12.29
CA LEU A 45 14.14 -14.00 -11.11
C LEU A 45 15.39 -14.60 -10.47
N SER A 46 16.37 -13.76 -10.17
CA SER A 46 17.63 -14.13 -9.54
C SER A 46 18.18 -13.03 -8.63
N ASN A 47 19.27 -13.33 -7.93
CA ASN A 47 20.03 -12.36 -7.12
C ASN A 47 19.16 -11.53 -6.15
N LEU A 48 18.15 -12.18 -5.54
CA LEU A 48 17.30 -11.57 -4.53
C LEU A 48 18.15 -11.23 -3.31
N SER A 49 18.18 -9.96 -2.93
CA SER A 49 18.85 -9.47 -1.74
C SER A 49 17.90 -8.63 -0.90
N VAL A 50 18.04 -8.78 0.41
CA VAL A 50 17.26 -8.03 1.41
C VAL A 50 18.25 -7.22 2.24
N GLY A 51 18.06 -5.92 2.27
CA GLY A 51 18.84 -4.99 3.08
C GLY A 51 18.51 -5.11 4.57
N SER A 52 19.30 -4.42 5.39
CA SER A 52 18.97 -4.23 6.80
C SER A 52 17.70 -3.40 6.97
N CYS A 53 17.06 -3.53 8.12
CA CYS A 53 16.00 -2.60 8.52
C CYS A 53 16.54 -1.16 8.62
N ILE A 54 15.72 -0.22 8.20
CA ILE A 54 15.91 1.22 8.31
C ILE A 54 14.77 1.74 9.18
N ASN A 55 15.12 2.42 10.27
CA ASN A 55 14.16 3.23 11.02
C ASN A 55 13.72 4.37 10.10
N HIS A 56 12.45 4.32 9.68
CA HIS A 56 11.82 5.35 8.87
C HIS A 56 10.62 5.91 9.63
N PRO A 57 10.36 7.24 9.62
CA PRO A 57 9.49 7.92 10.57
C PRO A 57 8.04 7.42 10.73
N LEU A 58 7.53 6.62 9.78
CA LEU A 58 6.16 6.10 9.79
C LEU A 58 6.08 4.59 10.05
N GLN A 59 7.13 3.87 9.69
CA GLN A 59 7.22 2.42 9.77
C GLN A 59 8.65 2.02 9.40
N ASP A 60 9.22 1.06 10.12
CA ASP A 60 10.49 0.45 9.73
C ASP A 60 10.38 -0.24 8.37
N ILE A 61 11.34 0.05 7.48
CA ILE A 61 11.37 -0.48 6.12
C ILE A 61 12.69 -1.17 5.82
N ALA A 62 12.69 -2.06 4.84
CA ALA A 62 13.89 -2.65 4.28
C ALA A 62 13.87 -2.54 2.75
N GLN A 63 15.06 -2.41 2.18
CA GLN A 63 15.22 -2.45 0.73
C GLN A 63 15.28 -3.90 0.26
N VAL A 64 14.51 -4.25 -0.75
CA VAL A 64 14.59 -5.55 -1.43
C VAL A 64 14.97 -5.32 -2.87
N SER A 65 16.05 -5.94 -3.32
CA SER A 65 16.51 -5.86 -4.70
C SER A 65 16.41 -7.22 -5.36
N VAL A 66 15.90 -7.26 -6.58
CA VAL A 66 15.77 -8.50 -7.35
C VAL A 66 16.22 -8.26 -8.79
N GLN A 67 16.99 -9.19 -9.34
CA GLN A 67 17.37 -9.17 -10.73
C GLN A 67 16.35 -9.94 -11.57
N VAL A 68 15.97 -9.33 -12.68
CA VAL A 68 15.05 -9.87 -13.67
C VAL A 68 15.82 -10.03 -14.97
N ALA A 69 15.88 -11.26 -15.48
CA ALA A 69 16.49 -11.55 -16.77
C ALA A 69 15.44 -12.18 -17.69
N TRP A 70 15.42 -11.74 -18.94
CA TRP A 70 14.55 -12.28 -19.97
C TRP A 70 15.26 -12.50 -21.30
N THR A 71 14.64 -13.33 -22.15
CA THR A 71 15.02 -13.53 -23.55
C THR A 71 13.76 -13.53 -24.42
N SER A 72 13.92 -13.11 -25.69
CA SER A 72 12.85 -13.11 -26.70
C SER A 72 11.58 -12.36 -26.27
N ALA A 73 11.73 -11.15 -25.70
CA ALA A 73 10.61 -10.36 -25.20
C ALA A 73 9.47 -10.20 -26.24
N PRO A 74 8.20 -10.34 -25.84
CA PRO A 74 7.08 -9.99 -26.71
C PRO A 74 7.18 -8.51 -27.13
N ALA A 75 6.83 -8.24 -28.38
CA ALA A 75 6.91 -6.89 -28.94
C ALA A 75 6.04 -5.92 -28.11
N SER A 76 6.61 -4.77 -27.76
CA SER A 76 5.94 -3.69 -27.04
C SER A 76 5.44 -4.04 -25.62
N ASP A 77 5.91 -5.15 -25.04
CA ASP A 77 5.46 -5.57 -23.70
C ASP A 77 6.33 -5.01 -22.56
N GLN A 78 5.85 -5.17 -21.33
CA GLN A 78 6.51 -4.80 -20.10
C GLN A 78 6.56 -6.00 -19.17
N ILE A 79 7.51 -6.00 -18.25
CA ILE A 79 7.55 -6.98 -17.17
C ILE A 79 7.06 -6.30 -15.90
N GLY A 80 6.00 -6.83 -15.30
CA GLY A 80 5.55 -6.45 -13.96
C GLY A 80 6.20 -7.36 -12.93
N VAL A 81 6.86 -6.78 -11.93
CA VAL A 81 7.41 -7.51 -10.78
C VAL A 81 6.68 -7.08 -9.53
N THR A 82 6.13 -8.04 -8.80
CA THR A 82 5.21 -7.80 -7.70
C THR A 82 5.75 -8.33 -6.37
N ILE A 83 5.65 -7.50 -5.32
CA ILE A 83 5.90 -7.82 -3.92
C ILE A 83 4.81 -7.15 -3.06
N ASN A 84 4.09 -7.90 -2.22
CA ASN A 84 3.09 -7.36 -1.27
C ASN A 84 2.16 -6.28 -1.87
N ASN A 85 1.47 -6.63 -2.96
CA ASN A 85 0.55 -5.76 -3.72
C ASN A 85 1.18 -4.54 -4.43
N LYS A 86 2.50 -4.34 -4.31
CA LYS A 86 3.23 -3.34 -5.09
C LYS A 86 3.81 -3.97 -6.34
N THR A 87 3.60 -3.33 -7.49
CA THR A 87 4.20 -3.77 -8.77
C THR A 87 5.10 -2.67 -9.32
N GLU A 88 6.33 -3.02 -9.66
CA GLU A 88 7.25 -2.17 -10.43
C GLU A 88 7.37 -2.73 -11.85
N TYR A 89 7.64 -1.85 -12.82
CA TYR A 89 7.64 -2.21 -14.24
C TYR A 89 8.99 -2.01 -14.91
N ILE A 90 9.38 -2.98 -15.75
CA ILE A 90 10.47 -2.83 -16.71
C ILE A 90 9.86 -2.60 -18.10
N ASN A 91 10.13 -1.44 -18.68
CA ASN A 91 9.61 -1.08 -20.00
C ASN A 91 10.45 -1.69 -21.14
N VAL A 92 10.27 -2.99 -21.39
CA VAL A 92 11.01 -3.72 -22.43
C VAL A 92 10.68 -3.20 -23.83
N GLY A 93 9.40 -2.95 -24.12
CA GLY A 93 8.95 -2.32 -25.36
C GLY A 93 9.54 -0.94 -25.63
N GLY A 94 9.97 -0.24 -24.57
CA GLY A 94 10.70 1.03 -24.63
C GLY A 94 12.22 0.90 -24.80
N GLY A 95 12.76 -0.31 -24.95
CA GLY A 95 14.18 -0.56 -25.19
C GLY A 95 15.02 -0.95 -23.96
N ALA A 96 14.40 -1.30 -22.82
CA ALA A 96 15.15 -1.83 -21.69
C ALA A 96 15.93 -3.10 -22.07
N THR A 97 17.16 -3.23 -21.57
CA THR A 97 18.04 -4.37 -21.85
C THR A 97 18.04 -5.37 -20.69
N SER A 98 18.20 -6.65 -20.99
CA SER A 98 18.28 -7.73 -20.00
C SER A 98 19.74 -7.98 -19.57
N PRO A 99 20.04 -8.21 -18.28
CA PRO A 99 19.13 -8.18 -17.12
C PRO A 99 18.92 -6.77 -16.55
N GLN A 100 17.87 -6.60 -15.74
CA GLN A 100 17.61 -5.38 -14.94
C GLN A 100 17.52 -5.72 -13.46
N THR A 101 17.89 -4.77 -12.60
CA THR A 101 17.67 -4.87 -11.16
C THR A 101 16.57 -3.91 -10.75
N LEU A 102 15.54 -4.42 -10.08
CA LEU A 102 14.49 -3.63 -9.47
C LEU A 102 14.68 -3.57 -7.97
N THR A 103 14.24 -2.45 -7.40
CA THR A 103 14.35 -2.17 -5.97
C THR A 103 13.00 -1.82 -5.40
N PHE A 104 12.64 -2.47 -4.31
CA PHE A 104 11.41 -2.28 -3.55
C PHE A 104 11.75 -1.81 -2.14
N TRP A 105 10.82 -1.08 -1.55
CA TRP A 105 10.79 -0.80 -0.12
C TRP A 105 9.64 -1.60 0.47
N VAL A 106 9.94 -2.45 1.44
CA VAL A 106 8.96 -3.33 2.10
C VAL A 106 8.97 -3.08 3.61
N PRO A 107 7.87 -3.33 4.33
CA PRO A 107 7.87 -3.28 5.79
C PRO A 107 8.90 -4.26 6.40
N ALA A 108 9.71 -3.78 7.34
CA ALA A 108 10.62 -4.60 8.15
C ALA A 108 9.88 -5.10 9.40
N ASN A 109 8.98 -6.07 9.22
CA ASN A 109 8.07 -6.57 10.26
C ASN A 109 8.30 -8.04 10.62
N GLY A 110 9.40 -8.65 10.17
CA GLY A 110 9.70 -10.07 10.40
C GLY A 110 8.82 -11.06 9.62
N ALA A 111 8.00 -10.60 8.67
CA ALA A 111 7.19 -11.49 7.84
C ALA A 111 8.07 -12.43 7.00
N THR A 112 7.65 -13.69 6.91
CA THR A 112 8.42 -14.76 6.26
C THR A 112 7.75 -15.24 4.98
N ASN A 113 8.55 -15.83 4.08
CA ASN A 113 8.10 -16.44 2.83
C ASN A 113 7.30 -15.47 1.92
N ILE A 114 7.67 -14.20 1.90
CA ILE A 114 7.04 -13.19 1.05
C ILE A 114 7.37 -13.50 -0.41
N PRO A 115 6.37 -13.73 -1.28
CA PRO A 115 6.60 -14.07 -2.67
C PRO A 115 7.03 -12.85 -3.49
N VAL A 116 7.97 -13.08 -4.39
CA VAL A 116 8.35 -12.18 -5.49
C VAL A 116 7.97 -12.89 -6.78
N THR A 117 7.06 -12.28 -7.54
CA THR A 117 6.59 -12.83 -8.81
C THR A 117 6.87 -11.86 -9.93
N ALA A 118 7.20 -12.37 -11.11
CA ALA A 118 7.30 -11.57 -12.31
C ALA A 118 6.55 -12.22 -13.48
N GLY A 119 5.98 -11.37 -14.32
CA GLY A 119 5.28 -11.78 -15.52
C GLY A 119 5.22 -10.67 -16.55
N TRP A 120 4.95 -11.05 -17.79
CA TRP A 120 4.66 -10.11 -18.85
C TRP A 120 3.31 -9.44 -18.58
N TYR A 121 3.26 -8.12 -18.68
CA TYR A 121 2.13 -7.34 -18.21
C TYR A 121 0.96 -7.37 -19.20
N PHE A 122 1.21 -7.11 -20.48
CA PHE A 122 0.15 -7.11 -21.49
C PHE A 122 -0.15 -8.52 -22.01
N ASN A 123 0.80 -9.45 -21.87
CA ASN A 123 0.65 -10.83 -22.28
C ASN A 123 0.95 -11.81 -21.13
N PRO A 124 0.13 -11.86 -20.06
CA PRO A 124 0.42 -12.64 -18.85
C PRO A 124 0.50 -14.16 -19.08
N SER A 125 -0.05 -14.64 -20.20
CA SER A 125 0.05 -16.04 -20.62
C SER A 125 1.42 -16.41 -21.21
N PHE A 126 2.27 -15.43 -21.53
CA PHE A 126 3.62 -15.64 -22.02
C PHE A 126 4.56 -15.72 -20.82
N GLY A 127 5.42 -16.74 -20.76
CA GLY A 127 6.57 -16.86 -19.84
C GLY A 127 6.37 -16.36 -18.40
N CYS A 128 6.07 -17.26 -17.46
CA CYS A 128 6.11 -16.95 -16.03
C CYS A 128 7.55 -17.03 -15.49
N SER A 129 7.92 -16.17 -14.54
CA SER A 129 9.13 -16.40 -13.76
C SER A 129 8.95 -17.52 -12.75
N ASN A 130 10.07 -18.12 -12.32
CA ASN A 130 10.11 -18.79 -11.03
C ASN A 130 9.67 -17.81 -9.93
N VAL A 131 8.95 -18.31 -8.93
CA VAL A 131 8.64 -17.54 -7.71
C VAL A 131 9.88 -17.61 -6.82
N LEU A 132 10.38 -16.45 -6.40
CA LEU A 132 11.33 -16.37 -5.30
C LEU A 132 10.60 -15.97 -4.02
N THR A 133 11.15 -16.30 -2.87
CA THR A 133 10.64 -15.86 -1.58
C THR A 133 11.75 -15.26 -0.74
N PHE A 134 11.43 -14.26 0.07
CA PHE A 134 12.33 -13.73 1.08
C PHE A 134 11.64 -13.59 2.45
N ASN A 135 12.46 -13.38 3.47
CA ASN A 135 12.00 -13.00 4.80
C ASN A 135 12.35 -11.52 5.02
N ALA A 136 11.37 -10.71 5.41
CA ALA A 136 11.63 -9.34 5.83
C ALA A 136 12.44 -9.36 7.14
N PRO A 137 13.36 -8.41 7.36
CA PRO A 137 14.00 -8.27 8.66
C PRO A 137 12.97 -7.90 9.73
N ASN A 138 13.30 -8.15 10.98
CA ASN A 138 12.53 -7.62 12.11
C ASN A 138 12.65 -6.09 12.16
N SER A 139 11.68 -5.46 12.84
CA SER A 139 11.75 -4.05 13.20
C SER A 139 13.07 -3.76 13.92
N CYS A 140 13.73 -2.67 13.54
CA CYS A 140 14.97 -2.18 14.13
C CYS A 140 14.75 -0.94 15.00
N SER A 141 13.56 -0.37 14.97
CA SER A 141 13.05 0.57 15.93
C SER A 141 12.00 -0.09 16.80
N SER A 142 11.77 0.54 17.94
CA SER A 142 10.57 0.36 18.72
C SER A 142 9.73 1.61 18.57
N ASP A 143 9.58 2.13 17.33
CA ASP A 143 8.77 3.31 17.00
C ASP A 143 7.27 2.98 17.16
N ILE A 144 6.96 2.57 18.38
CA ILE A 144 5.65 2.52 18.95
C ILE A 144 5.28 3.98 19.15
N LEU A 145 4.18 4.40 18.55
CA LEU A 145 3.59 5.68 18.90
C LEU A 145 3.31 5.63 20.41
N ASN A 146 3.85 6.54 21.20
CA ASN A 146 3.55 6.62 22.62
C ASN A 146 3.12 8.04 22.93
N CYS A 147 2.06 8.46 22.24
CA CYS A 147 1.48 9.77 22.34
C CYS A 147 0.18 9.69 23.12
N ASP A 148 -0.03 10.62 24.04
CA ASP A 148 -1.38 10.91 24.51
C ASP A 148 -2.08 11.75 23.44
N ILE A 149 -3.12 11.17 22.83
CA ILE A 149 -3.82 11.70 21.66
C ILE A 149 -5.21 12.15 22.06
N LEU A 150 -5.53 13.41 21.77
CA LEU A 150 -6.88 13.94 21.87
C LEU A 150 -7.54 13.88 20.49
N TYR A 151 -8.54 13.02 20.33
CA TYR A 151 -9.32 12.93 19.09
C TYR A 151 -10.60 13.74 19.23
N LEU A 152 -10.70 14.82 18.45
CA LEU A 152 -11.86 15.71 18.42
C LEU A 152 -12.80 15.30 17.28
N CYS A 153 -14.02 14.91 17.62
CA CYS A 153 -15.10 14.60 16.67
C CYS A 153 -16.27 15.58 16.81
N GLY A 154 -17.01 15.79 15.73
CA GLY A 154 -18.24 16.58 15.72
C GLY A 154 -19.48 15.70 15.79
N LEU A 155 -20.65 16.35 15.72
CA LEU A 155 -21.95 15.67 15.76
C LEU A 155 -22.34 15.01 14.44
N ASP A 156 -21.87 15.58 13.33
CA ASP A 156 -22.22 15.11 12.00
C ASP A 156 -21.12 14.21 11.48
N LYS A 157 -21.52 13.19 10.70
CA LYS A 157 -20.61 12.40 9.87
C LYS A 157 -20.70 12.90 8.43
N PRO A 158 -19.88 13.89 8.01
CA PRO A 158 -19.94 14.42 6.65
C PRO A 158 -19.26 13.41 5.72
N ALA A 159 -20.05 12.49 5.16
CA ALA A 159 -19.61 11.50 4.18
C ALA A 159 -18.50 10.52 4.69
N ASP A 160 -17.84 9.83 3.77
CA ASP A 160 -16.84 8.77 3.99
C ASP A 160 -15.51 9.27 4.57
N GLY A 161 -15.29 10.58 4.66
CA GLY A 161 -14.02 11.15 5.10
C GLY A 161 -13.69 11.06 6.60
N ASP A 162 -14.50 10.41 7.43
CA ASP A 162 -14.18 10.29 8.86
C ASP A 162 -12.98 9.36 9.10
N ALA A 163 -12.14 9.71 10.07
CA ALA A 163 -10.90 8.98 10.35
C ALA A 163 -11.14 7.52 10.83
N PHE A 164 -12.32 7.19 11.37
CA PHE A 164 -12.70 5.80 11.67
C PHE A 164 -13.08 5.00 10.41
N ASP A 165 -13.70 5.62 9.41
CA ASP A 165 -14.18 4.91 8.22
C ASP A 165 -13.05 4.35 7.35
N HIS A 166 -11.89 5.01 7.41
CA HIS A 166 -10.72 4.64 6.63
C HIS A 166 -9.61 3.98 7.45
N GLY A 167 -9.93 3.53 8.67
CA GLY A 167 -9.01 2.72 9.48
C GLY A 167 -7.87 3.50 10.12
N VAL A 168 -7.88 4.84 10.07
CA VAL A 168 -6.77 5.66 10.60
C VAL A 168 -6.77 5.61 12.12
N ILE A 169 -7.93 5.73 12.76
CA ILE A 169 -8.01 5.64 14.22
C ILE A 169 -7.71 4.22 14.70
N GLU A 170 -8.15 3.20 13.97
CA GLU A 170 -7.83 1.79 14.23
C GLU A 170 -6.33 1.54 14.14
N TYR A 171 -5.67 2.07 13.11
CA TYR A 171 -4.21 2.01 12.98
C TYR A 171 -3.53 2.69 14.17
N ILE A 172 -3.96 3.89 14.53
CA ILE A 172 -3.39 4.63 15.66
C ILE A 172 -3.59 3.83 16.95
N MET A 173 -4.79 3.35 17.26
CA MET A 173 -5.05 2.55 18.46
C MET A 173 -4.26 1.24 18.49
N ALA A 174 -4.01 0.62 17.32
CA ALA A 174 -3.25 -0.63 17.23
C ALA A 174 -1.73 -0.42 17.38
N ASN A 175 -1.22 0.76 17.02
CA ASN A 175 0.21 1.07 16.99
C ASN A 175 0.64 2.12 18.03
N ASN A 176 -0.31 2.68 18.80
CA ASN A 176 -0.07 3.64 19.87
C ASN A 176 -0.22 2.96 21.24
N THR A 177 0.81 3.03 22.07
CA THR A 177 0.74 2.60 23.49
C THR A 177 0.26 3.69 24.43
N GLY A 178 0.23 4.95 23.99
CA GLY A 178 -0.34 6.06 24.74
C GLY A 178 -1.88 6.06 24.69
N ASN A 179 -2.51 7.01 25.38
CA ASN A 179 -3.97 7.07 25.42
C ASN A 179 -4.53 7.72 24.15
N VAL A 180 -5.67 7.24 23.66
CA VAL A 180 -6.48 7.94 22.66
C VAL A 180 -7.80 8.32 23.32
N VAL A 181 -8.01 9.62 23.54
CA VAL A 181 -9.20 10.13 24.22
C VAL A 181 -10.13 10.78 23.19
N PRO A 182 -11.26 10.14 22.87
CA PRO A 182 -12.25 10.74 21.99
C PRO A 182 -13.09 11.78 22.75
N VAL A 183 -13.26 12.95 22.15
CA VAL A 183 -14.04 14.06 22.71
C VAL A 183 -14.93 14.65 21.63
N LEU A 184 -16.20 14.82 21.97
CA LEU A 184 -17.18 15.47 21.12
C LEU A 184 -17.08 16.98 21.25
N VAL A 185 -16.90 17.66 20.12
CA VAL A 185 -16.89 19.11 20.00
C VAL A 185 -18.28 19.60 19.61
N LYS A 186 -18.79 20.60 20.32
CA LYS A 186 -20.04 21.30 20.00
C LYS A 186 -19.92 22.79 20.25
N ASP A 187 -20.36 23.60 19.29
CA ASP A 187 -20.64 25.01 19.54
C ASP A 187 -22.11 25.18 19.95
N ASN A 188 -22.37 25.11 21.25
CA ASN A 188 -23.71 25.31 21.81
C ASN A 188 -23.90 26.72 22.41
N GLY A 189 -23.01 27.68 22.11
CA GLY A 189 -23.03 29.01 22.72
C GLY A 189 -22.82 29.03 24.25
N THR A 190 -22.39 27.92 24.84
CA THR A 190 -22.02 27.81 26.26
C THR A 190 -20.51 28.02 26.45
N SER A 191 -20.02 27.96 27.70
CA SER A 191 -18.59 28.05 28.03
C SER A 191 -17.78 26.79 27.70
N ASN A 192 -18.43 25.68 27.33
CA ASN A 192 -17.77 24.37 27.17
C ASN A 192 -17.76 23.95 25.70
N ASP A 193 -16.57 23.67 25.17
CA ASP A 193 -16.37 23.15 23.80
C ASP A 193 -16.38 21.62 23.74
N PHE A 194 -16.16 20.94 24.88
CA PHE A 194 -15.87 19.50 24.95
C PHE A 194 -16.96 18.74 25.70
N TYR A 195 -17.40 17.62 25.15
CA TYR A 195 -18.45 16.75 25.68
C TYR A 195 -18.07 15.28 25.54
N ASN A 196 -18.69 14.43 26.35
CA ASN A 196 -18.53 12.99 26.22
C ASN A 196 -19.20 12.51 24.91
N PRO A 197 -18.48 11.81 24.02
CA PRO A 197 -19.05 11.32 22.76
C PRO A 197 -20.16 10.28 22.96
N MET A 198 -20.12 9.52 24.06
CA MET A 198 -21.14 8.54 24.44
C MET A 198 -22.30 9.15 25.22
N ASP A 199 -22.09 10.33 25.82
CA ASP A 199 -23.09 11.08 26.57
C ASP A 199 -22.99 12.58 26.23
N GLN A 200 -23.69 12.91 25.15
CA GLN A 200 -23.62 14.16 24.43
C GLN A 200 -24.07 15.42 25.20
N VAL A 201 -24.57 15.26 26.42
CA VAL A 201 -24.99 16.38 27.29
C VAL A 201 -24.01 16.63 28.44
N THR A 202 -23.11 15.68 28.72
CA THR A 202 -22.14 15.80 29.81
C THR A 202 -20.90 16.54 29.33
N PRO A 203 -20.63 17.76 29.83
CA PRO A 203 -19.43 18.50 29.46
C PRO A 203 -18.19 17.83 30.05
N LEU A 204 -17.08 17.92 29.31
CA LEU A 204 -15.76 17.47 29.76
C LEU A 204 -14.86 18.68 30.02
N THR A 205 -14.07 18.59 31.08
CA THR A 205 -12.96 19.52 31.32
C THR A 205 -11.69 18.89 30.77
N ILE A 206 -11.23 19.40 29.63
CA ILE A 206 -10.03 18.94 28.95
C ILE A 206 -9.00 20.05 28.98
N ASN A 207 -7.80 19.76 29.48
CA ASN A 207 -6.64 20.60 29.24
C ASN A 207 -5.90 20.05 28.01
N ILE A 208 -6.00 20.74 26.89
CA ILE A 208 -5.43 20.28 25.62
C ILE A 208 -3.90 20.13 25.67
N ASN A 209 -3.22 20.79 26.61
CA ASN A 209 -1.77 20.71 26.77
C ASN A 209 -1.30 19.41 27.45
N ASP A 210 -2.22 18.58 27.92
CA ASP A 210 -1.90 17.25 28.47
C ASP A 210 -1.67 16.20 27.37
N TYR A 211 -1.84 16.58 26.10
CA TYR A 211 -1.76 15.70 24.94
C TYR A 211 -0.60 16.07 24.01
N ASP A 212 0.02 15.07 23.39
CA ASP A 212 1.12 15.24 22.43
C ASP A 212 0.62 15.57 21.02
N LEU A 213 -0.54 15.01 20.66
CA LEU A 213 -1.17 15.14 19.35
C LEU A 213 -2.67 15.39 19.51
N ILE A 214 -3.17 16.39 18.78
CA ILE A 214 -4.61 16.61 18.62
C ILE A 214 -4.98 16.24 17.19
N ILE A 215 -5.94 15.33 17.04
CA ILE A 215 -6.52 14.96 15.74
C ILE A 215 -7.89 15.59 15.65
N LEU A 216 -8.09 16.47 14.67
CA LEU A 216 -9.39 17.07 14.40
C LEU A 216 -10.03 16.36 13.22
N SER A 217 -11.08 15.58 13.49
CA SER A 217 -11.88 14.93 12.47
C SER A 217 -12.59 15.98 11.59
N PRO A 218 -12.80 15.71 10.29
CA PRO A 218 -13.58 16.61 9.42
C PRO A 218 -15.03 16.78 9.89
N THR A 219 -15.52 15.87 10.75
CA THR A 219 -16.82 15.98 11.43
C THR A 219 -16.95 17.26 12.26
N THR A 220 -15.85 17.90 12.66
CA THR A 220 -15.88 19.11 13.50
C THR A 220 -16.11 20.42 12.73
N GLU A 221 -16.08 20.46 11.39
CA GLU A 221 -15.99 21.70 10.61
C GLU A 221 -17.10 22.71 10.94
N GLY A 222 -18.33 22.22 11.15
CA GLY A 222 -19.48 23.03 11.53
C GLY A 222 -19.62 23.33 13.04
N TYR A 223 -18.74 22.77 13.86
CA TYR A 223 -18.79 22.81 15.33
C TYR A 223 -17.56 23.44 15.96
N VAL A 224 -16.59 23.86 15.16
CA VAL A 224 -15.41 24.60 15.62
C VAL A 224 -15.86 25.99 16.10
N SER A 225 -15.85 26.19 17.42
CA SER A 225 -16.07 27.51 18.01
C SER A 225 -14.80 28.36 17.88
N SER A 226 -14.95 29.68 17.89
CA SER A 226 -13.79 30.59 17.94
C SER A 226 -12.93 30.34 19.18
N ARG A 227 -13.55 29.94 20.30
CA ARG A 227 -12.85 29.60 21.54
C ARG A 227 -12.01 28.34 21.41
N LEU A 228 -12.50 27.29 20.75
CA LEU A 228 -11.70 26.11 20.45
C LEU A 228 -10.49 26.49 19.59
N ALA A 229 -10.70 27.31 18.56
CA ALA A 229 -9.61 27.80 17.73
C ALA A 229 -8.58 28.62 18.54
N ASP A 230 -9.04 29.52 19.41
CA ASP A 230 -8.19 30.32 20.30
C ASP A 230 -7.42 29.45 21.31
N ASN A 231 -8.02 28.37 21.78
CA ASN A 231 -7.38 27.41 22.67
C ASN A 231 -6.28 26.62 21.94
N LEU A 232 -6.48 26.29 20.65
CA LEU A 232 -5.49 25.55 19.85
C LEU A 232 -4.29 26.40 19.43
N LEU A 233 -4.43 27.71 19.30
CA LEU A 233 -3.34 28.62 18.94
C LEU A 233 -2.09 28.54 19.84
N PRO A 234 -2.19 28.54 21.19
CA PRO A 234 -1.03 28.43 22.07
C PRO A 234 -0.49 26.99 22.22
N PHE A 235 -1.21 25.96 21.74
CA PHE A 235 -0.82 24.57 21.90
C PHE A 235 0.55 24.30 21.28
N LYS A 236 1.39 23.55 22.01
CA LYS A 236 2.79 23.27 21.62
C LYS A 236 3.02 21.89 21.02
N GLY A 237 2.03 20.99 21.11
CA GLY A 237 2.08 19.68 20.48
C GLY A 237 1.74 19.72 19.00
N SER A 238 1.55 18.54 18.41
CA SER A 238 1.22 18.41 16.99
C SER A 238 -0.28 18.48 16.77
N ILE A 239 -0.72 19.09 15.68
CA ILE A 239 -2.13 19.11 15.28
C ILE A 239 -2.25 18.46 13.91
N LEU A 240 -2.96 17.32 13.85
CA LEU A 240 -3.43 16.75 12.59
C LEU A 240 -4.83 17.27 12.33
N ASN A 241 -4.94 18.25 11.44
CA ASN A 241 -6.18 18.98 11.22
C ASN A 241 -6.76 18.77 9.82
N MET A 242 -8.01 18.33 9.77
CA MET A 242 -8.77 18.16 8.53
C MET A 242 -9.84 19.26 8.33
N ASN A 243 -9.86 20.28 9.21
CA ASN A 243 -10.87 21.33 9.22
C ASN A 243 -10.33 22.65 8.67
N TYR A 244 -11.00 23.20 7.68
CA TYR A 244 -10.64 24.45 7.03
C TYR A 244 -10.69 25.65 7.98
N GLY A 245 -11.77 25.77 8.77
CA GLY A 245 -11.92 26.87 9.74
C GLY A 245 -10.74 26.95 10.73
N ILE A 246 -10.24 25.79 11.19
CA ILE A 246 -9.05 25.71 12.05
C ILE A 246 -7.77 26.05 11.27
N GLN A 247 -7.61 25.59 10.02
CA GLN A 247 -6.43 25.97 9.22
C GLN A 247 -6.34 27.49 9.05
N GLN A 248 -7.47 28.16 8.83
CA GLN A 248 -7.52 29.62 8.71
C GLN A 248 -7.20 30.29 10.05
N ALA A 249 -7.80 29.83 11.15
CA ALA A 249 -7.55 30.41 12.47
C ALA A 249 -6.09 30.25 12.92
N LEU A 250 -5.46 29.12 12.59
CA LEU A 250 -4.04 28.85 12.85
C LEU A 250 -3.09 29.58 11.87
N GLY A 251 -3.63 30.32 10.89
CA GLY A 251 -2.83 31.05 9.89
C GLY A 251 -2.12 30.14 8.88
N LEU A 252 -2.57 28.90 8.72
CA LEU A 252 -2.00 27.91 7.79
C LEU A 252 -2.52 28.09 6.35
N THR A 253 -3.66 28.77 6.16
CA THR A 253 -4.21 29.09 4.84
C THR A 253 -4.87 30.46 4.84
N ASN A 254 -4.85 31.13 3.67
CA ASN A 254 -5.44 32.45 3.45
C ASN A 254 -6.69 32.42 2.54
N GLY A 255 -7.10 31.26 2.02
CA GLY A 255 -8.10 31.17 0.94
C GLY A 255 -9.35 30.38 1.30
N ALA A 256 -10.53 31.02 1.27
CA ALA A 256 -11.82 30.37 1.46
C ALA A 256 -12.11 29.35 0.35
N GLY A 257 -12.23 28.05 0.69
CA GLY A 257 -12.61 27.02 -0.29
C GLY A 257 -12.42 25.58 0.19
N TYR A 258 -13.34 24.71 -0.23
CA TYR A 258 -13.68 23.38 0.30
C TYR A 258 -12.60 22.29 0.35
N TYR A 259 -11.37 22.51 -0.15
CA TYR A 259 -10.32 21.49 -0.09
C TYR A 259 -8.93 22.15 -0.04
N SER A 260 -8.15 21.79 0.99
CA SER A 260 -6.74 22.16 1.14
C SER A 260 -5.89 20.94 0.81
N TYR A 261 -5.42 20.86 -0.44
CA TYR A 261 -4.20 20.10 -0.75
C TYR A 261 -3.09 21.14 -0.89
N GLY A 262 -2.10 21.10 0.01
CA GLY A 262 -0.91 21.93 -0.09
C GLY A 262 -0.14 21.66 -1.38
N LYS A 263 0.59 22.68 -1.85
CA LYS A 263 1.58 22.55 -2.92
C LYS A 263 2.72 21.62 -2.54
#